data_AF-A0A7V9L4B3-F1
#
_entry.id   AF-A0A7V9L4B3-F1
#
_cell.length_a   1.000
_cell.length_b   1.000
_cell.length_c   1.000
_cell.angle_alpha   90.00
_cell.angle_beta   90.00
_cell.angle_gamma   90.00
#
_symmetry.space_group_name_H-M   'P 1'
#
loop_
_entity.id
_entity.type
_entity.pdbx_description
1 polymer ?
#
loop_
_entity_poly.entity_id
_entity_poly.type
_entity_poly.pdbx_seq_one_letter_code
_entity_poly.pdbx_strand_id
1 'polypeptide(L)'
;MKRALFVLATLGATTTVAYAQTKLLVLHADGKADARTRQKVDTAIVKLARSGPDAVTPGEITYAEAAAMVGCKPEDASCRDEVIDTLAVDELVIVNVNPKPPGFEIVVRRAKKGGAVHDASAIVAADKIDQVGALGPLFGVRSITVEPPPKPIDTKPIGPQPPIEPKPVDPKPIDTKPIEPKPVDTKPADPVPGIGQPDPMTKPAEPMRSDKQPKDRRRLQIAGMAGGGGMVFLSVILWASASGVQGQIDDAPAPRNRQDVLNLADLEKRGDSLANWGNFFFVGGLVLGGVSTYFYVRNKRARSSAKEKTAWFAPTLFDHGAGVTFTFQGAP
;
A
#
# COMPACT_ATOMS: atom_id res chain seq x y z
N MET A 1 -23.99 -66.72 -4.05
CA MET A 1 -23.66 -66.02 -5.32
C MET A 1 -24.14 -64.58 -5.25
N LYS A 2 -23.29 -63.62 -4.86
CA LYS A 2 -23.51 -62.18 -5.13
C LYS A 2 -22.13 -61.54 -5.31
N ARG A 3 -21.79 -61.22 -6.56
CA ARG A 3 -20.54 -60.53 -6.93
C ARG A 3 -20.76 -59.04 -6.73
N ALA A 4 -20.05 -58.44 -5.79
CA ALA A 4 -19.98 -56.99 -5.64
C ALA A 4 -18.96 -56.46 -6.64
N LEU A 5 -19.44 -55.69 -7.60
CA LEU A 5 -18.64 -54.98 -8.59
C LEU A 5 -18.09 -53.70 -7.90
N PHE A 6 -16.80 -53.68 -7.58
CA PHE A 6 -16.12 -52.48 -7.11
C PHE A 6 -15.73 -51.64 -8.33
N VAL A 7 -16.44 -50.52 -8.54
CA VAL A 7 -16.08 -49.51 -9.53
C VAL A 7 -15.02 -48.61 -8.92
N LEU A 8 -13.77 -48.78 -9.37
CA LEU A 8 -12.66 -47.90 -9.03
C LEU A 8 -12.81 -46.60 -9.84
N ALA A 9 -13.35 -45.56 -9.22
CA ALA A 9 -13.37 -44.22 -9.79
C ALA A 9 -11.98 -43.61 -9.68
N THR A 10 -11.21 -43.64 -10.76
CA THR A 10 -9.94 -42.90 -10.89
C THR A 10 -10.25 -41.41 -11.01
N LEU A 11 -10.22 -40.68 -9.89
CA LEU A 11 -10.14 -39.22 -9.92
C LEU A 11 -8.79 -38.83 -10.53
N GLY A 12 -8.82 -38.35 -11.76
CA GLY A 12 -7.68 -37.65 -12.36
C GLY A 12 -7.46 -36.35 -11.60
N ALA A 13 -6.39 -36.28 -10.81
CA ALA A 13 -5.94 -35.04 -10.21
C ALA A 13 -5.42 -34.11 -11.32
N THR A 14 -6.27 -33.21 -11.81
CA THR A 14 -5.82 -32.09 -12.62
C THR A 14 -5.01 -31.17 -11.72
N THR A 15 -3.68 -31.28 -11.77
CA THR A 15 -2.77 -30.30 -11.15
C THR A 15 -2.92 -28.99 -11.90
N THR A 16 -3.87 -28.16 -11.49
CA THR A 16 -3.89 -26.76 -11.88
C THR A 16 -2.63 -26.15 -11.28
N VAL A 17 -1.65 -25.84 -12.11
CA VAL A 17 -0.49 -25.05 -11.72
C VAL A 17 -1.06 -23.70 -11.30
N ALA A 18 -1.20 -23.48 -10.01
CA ALA A 18 -1.58 -22.20 -9.47
C ALA A 18 -0.43 -21.24 -9.79
N TYR A 19 -0.58 -20.46 -10.85
CA TYR A 19 0.29 -19.33 -11.11
C TYR A 19 0.17 -18.44 -9.87
N ALA A 20 1.22 -18.41 -9.05
CA ALA A 20 1.31 -17.46 -7.95
C ALA A 20 1.18 -16.07 -8.56
N GLN A 21 0.05 -15.41 -8.32
CA GLN A 21 -0.20 -14.08 -8.84
C GLN A 21 0.86 -13.15 -8.24
N THR A 22 1.73 -12.63 -9.09
CA THR A 22 2.74 -11.65 -8.73
C THR A 22 2.05 -10.38 -8.26
N LYS A 23 2.32 -9.96 -7.02
CA LYS A 23 1.76 -8.75 -6.44
C LYS A 23 2.58 -7.55 -6.91
N LEU A 24 2.00 -6.79 -7.83
CA LEU A 24 2.58 -5.59 -8.41
C LEU A 24 2.04 -4.36 -7.69
N LEU A 25 2.92 -3.54 -7.11
CA LEU A 25 2.55 -2.25 -6.51
C LEU A 25 3.00 -1.10 -7.40
N VAL A 26 2.05 -0.25 -7.79
CA VAL A 26 2.34 0.96 -8.58
C VAL A 26 2.39 2.16 -7.66
N LEU A 27 3.57 2.74 -7.45
CA LEU A 27 3.74 3.93 -6.62
C LEU A 27 3.25 5.19 -7.34
N HIS A 28 2.94 6.24 -6.57
CA HIS A 28 2.61 7.54 -7.12
C HIS A 28 3.80 8.12 -7.89
N ALA A 29 3.50 8.81 -8.99
CA ALA A 29 4.50 9.49 -9.80
C ALA A 29 5.24 10.55 -8.99
N ASP A 30 6.56 10.51 -9.10
CA ASP A 30 7.46 11.55 -8.63
C ASP A 30 7.86 12.48 -9.79
N GLY A 31 8.62 13.53 -9.51
CA GLY A 31 9.22 14.42 -10.50
C GLY A 31 8.72 15.86 -10.45
N LYS A 32 9.14 16.65 -11.46
CA LYS A 32 8.93 18.11 -11.49
C LYS A 32 7.60 18.55 -12.12
N ALA A 33 6.79 17.63 -12.63
CA ALA A 33 5.47 17.96 -13.16
C ALA A 33 4.48 18.35 -12.04
N ASP A 34 3.45 19.13 -12.39
CA ASP A 34 2.41 19.52 -11.45
C ASP A 34 1.62 18.28 -10.94
N ALA A 35 1.05 18.40 -9.74
CA ALA A 35 0.36 17.29 -9.08
C ALA A 35 -0.80 16.72 -9.90
N ARG A 36 -1.52 17.57 -10.65
CA ARG A 36 -2.65 17.13 -11.48
C ARG A 36 -2.16 16.29 -12.67
N THR A 37 -1.06 16.70 -13.30
CA THR A 37 -0.40 15.92 -14.36
C THR A 37 0.10 14.57 -13.84
N ARG A 38 0.77 14.56 -12.68
CA ARG A 38 1.24 13.31 -12.05
C ARG A 38 0.09 12.34 -11.76
N GLN A 39 -1.02 12.84 -11.20
CA GLN A 39 -2.21 12.02 -10.93
C GLN A 39 -2.84 11.41 -12.20
N LYS A 40 -2.85 12.16 -13.33
CA LYS A 40 -3.32 11.62 -14.61
C LYS A 40 -2.39 10.51 -15.12
N VAL A 41 -1.07 10.73 -15.05
CA VAL A 41 -0.09 9.70 -15.41
C VAL A 41 -0.28 8.46 -14.56
N ASP A 42 -0.45 8.60 -13.24
CA ASP A 42 -0.67 7.46 -12.34
C ASP A 42 -1.92 6.67 -12.71
N THR A 43 -3.03 7.35 -12.99
CA THR A 43 -4.27 6.71 -13.45
C THR A 43 -4.04 5.94 -14.74
N ALA A 44 -3.30 6.51 -15.68
CA ALA A 44 -2.98 5.89 -16.97
C ALA A 44 -2.05 4.67 -16.81
N ILE A 45 -1.01 4.76 -15.96
CA ILE A 45 -0.09 3.66 -15.68
C ILE A 45 -0.78 2.53 -14.93
N VAL A 46 -1.61 2.81 -13.92
CA VAL A 46 -2.40 1.79 -13.21
C VAL A 46 -3.36 1.09 -14.18
N LYS A 47 -4.01 1.84 -15.09
CA LYS A 47 -4.87 1.26 -16.12
C LYS A 47 -4.09 0.36 -17.07
N LEU A 48 -2.89 0.76 -17.49
CA LEU A 48 -2.02 -0.03 -18.35
C LEU A 48 -1.52 -1.29 -17.63
N ALA A 49 -1.07 -1.17 -16.38
CA ALA A 49 -0.61 -2.29 -15.57
C ALA A 49 -1.72 -3.34 -15.36
N ARG A 50 -2.96 -2.90 -15.11
CA ARG A 50 -4.13 -3.79 -14.96
C ARG A 50 -4.50 -4.56 -16.23
N SER A 51 -3.99 -4.17 -17.40
CA SER A 51 -4.17 -4.95 -18.63
C SER A 51 -3.14 -6.08 -18.79
N GLY A 52 -2.12 -6.12 -17.93
CA GLY A 52 -1.20 -7.24 -17.80
C GLY A 52 -1.75 -8.39 -16.95
N PRO A 53 -0.99 -9.48 -16.81
CA PRO A 53 -1.39 -10.66 -16.03
C PRO A 53 -1.23 -10.49 -14.50
N ASP A 54 -0.54 -9.44 -14.06
CA ASP A 54 -0.14 -9.24 -12.66
C ASP A 54 -1.29 -8.67 -11.81
N ALA A 55 -1.31 -9.01 -10.52
CA ALA A 55 -2.27 -8.44 -9.57
C ALA A 55 -1.80 -7.03 -9.15
N VAL A 56 -2.45 -6.00 -9.69
CA VAL A 56 -2.02 -4.60 -9.53
C VAL A 56 -2.71 -3.93 -8.35
N THR A 57 -1.90 -3.44 -7.42
CA THR A 57 -2.32 -2.56 -6.31
C THR A 57 -1.82 -1.14 -6.56
N PRO A 58 -2.68 -0.11 -6.59
CA PRO A 58 -2.23 1.28 -6.60
C PRO A 58 -1.69 1.66 -5.21
N GLY A 59 -0.53 2.30 -5.15
CA GLY A 59 0.07 2.86 -3.94
C GLY A 59 -0.24 4.35 -3.81
N GLU A 60 -0.28 4.83 -2.56
CA GLU A 60 -0.56 6.23 -2.23
C GLU A 60 0.70 7.07 -1.96
N ILE A 61 1.86 6.43 -1.97
CA ILE A 61 3.16 7.04 -1.68
C ILE A 61 4.07 7.05 -2.90
N THR A 62 4.98 8.00 -2.94
CA THR A 62 6.08 8.06 -3.91
C THR A 62 7.23 7.13 -3.51
N TYR A 63 8.15 6.85 -4.44
CA TYR A 63 9.33 6.05 -4.14
C TYR A 63 10.28 6.74 -3.15
N ALA A 64 10.40 8.07 -3.21
CA ALA A 64 11.19 8.84 -2.25
C ALA A 64 10.63 8.72 -0.81
N GLU A 65 9.31 8.75 -0.65
CA GLU A 65 8.65 8.54 0.64
C GLU A 65 8.83 7.10 1.14
N ALA A 66 8.70 6.11 0.25
CA ALA A 66 8.95 4.71 0.57
C ALA A 66 10.39 4.47 1.03
N ALA A 67 11.37 5.04 0.32
CA ALA A 67 12.78 4.98 0.67
C ALA A 67 13.06 5.65 2.03
N ALA A 68 12.44 6.81 2.29
CA ALA A 68 12.55 7.50 3.57
C ALA A 68 11.98 6.68 4.75
N MET A 69 10.86 5.97 4.55
CA MET A 69 10.30 5.06 5.57
C MET A 69 11.22 3.89 5.91
N VAL A 70 11.96 3.38 4.92
CA VAL A 70 12.94 2.31 5.09
C VAL A 70 14.26 2.84 5.67
N GLY A 71 14.56 4.12 5.48
CA GLY A 71 15.80 4.75 5.92
C GLY A 71 16.95 4.59 4.93
N CYS A 72 16.63 4.39 3.65
CA CYS A 72 17.61 4.22 2.57
C CYS A 72 17.54 5.36 1.56
N LYS A 73 18.60 5.53 0.75
CA LYS A 73 18.65 6.55 -0.30
C LYS A 73 18.02 6.01 -1.59
N PRO A 74 17.09 6.73 -2.24
CA PRO A 74 16.40 6.22 -3.42
C PRO A 74 17.32 5.96 -4.61
N GLU A 75 18.50 6.58 -4.66
CA GLU A 75 19.49 6.36 -5.72
C GLU A 75 20.24 5.01 -5.58
N ASP A 76 20.25 4.43 -4.38
CA ASP A 76 20.97 3.19 -4.10
C ASP A 76 20.16 1.99 -4.62
N ALA A 77 20.83 1.12 -5.39
CA ALA A 77 20.17 -0.06 -5.96
C ALA A 77 19.63 -1.03 -4.89
N SER A 78 20.27 -1.09 -3.71
CA SER A 78 19.82 -1.92 -2.57
C SER A 78 18.57 -1.37 -1.90
N CYS A 79 18.37 -0.06 -1.89
CA CYS A 79 17.21 0.58 -1.25
C CYS A 79 15.89 0.07 -1.84
N ARG A 80 15.89 -0.18 -3.15
CA ARG A 80 14.75 -0.74 -3.86
C ARG A 80 14.33 -2.11 -3.32
N ASP A 81 15.29 -3.01 -3.08
CA ASP A 81 15.00 -4.35 -2.59
C ASP A 81 14.50 -4.30 -1.14
N GLU A 82 15.04 -3.39 -0.32
CA GLU A 82 14.55 -3.14 1.05
C GLU A 82 13.12 -2.57 1.06
N VAL A 83 12.78 -1.67 0.12
CA VAL A 83 11.42 -1.15 -0.05
C VAL A 83 10.45 -2.25 -0.49
N ILE A 84 10.84 -3.08 -1.45
CA ILE A 84 10.04 -4.23 -1.90
C ILE A 84 9.76 -5.19 -0.74
N ASP A 85 10.79 -5.49 0.07
CA ASP A 85 10.67 -6.35 1.25
C ASP A 85 9.77 -5.74 2.33
N THR A 86 9.93 -4.45 2.59
CA THR A 86 9.15 -3.72 3.62
C THR A 86 7.67 -3.61 3.24
N LEU A 87 7.37 -3.39 1.95
CA LEU A 87 5.99 -3.29 1.46
C LEU A 87 5.34 -4.66 1.20
N ALA A 88 6.10 -5.76 1.34
CA ALA A 88 5.64 -7.12 1.10
C ALA A 88 4.96 -7.26 -0.28
N VAL A 89 5.69 -6.85 -1.32
CA VAL A 89 5.30 -6.95 -2.73
C VAL A 89 6.36 -7.74 -3.50
N ASP A 90 5.99 -8.36 -4.62
CA ASP A 90 6.95 -9.08 -5.45
C ASP A 90 7.64 -8.14 -6.43
N GLU A 91 6.94 -7.08 -6.82
CA GLU A 91 7.38 -6.14 -7.82
C GLU A 91 6.85 -4.73 -7.55
N LEU A 92 7.71 -3.75 -7.83
CA LEU A 92 7.44 -2.33 -7.64
C LEU A 92 7.53 -1.59 -8.98
N VAL A 93 6.57 -0.70 -9.22
CA VAL A 93 6.59 0.22 -10.37
C VAL A 93 6.84 1.64 -9.86
N ILE A 94 7.95 2.22 -10.29
CA ILE A 94 8.37 3.57 -9.96
C ILE A 94 8.14 4.45 -11.19
N VAL A 95 7.40 5.54 -11.03
CA VAL A 95 7.06 6.48 -12.10
C VAL A 95 7.70 7.83 -11.82
N ASN A 96 8.39 8.40 -12.80
CA ASN A 96 8.97 9.74 -12.70
C ASN A 96 8.50 10.58 -13.91
N VAL A 97 7.96 11.76 -13.65
CA VAL A 97 7.36 12.65 -14.65
C VAL A 97 8.07 13.99 -14.62
N ASN A 98 8.84 14.27 -15.68
CA ASN A 98 9.57 15.52 -15.82
C ASN A 98 9.07 16.32 -17.02
N PRO A 99 8.85 17.64 -16.89
CA PRO A 99 8.49 18.49 -18.02
C PRO A 99 9.65 18.54 -19.02
N LYS A 100 9.36 18.27 -20.30
CA LYS A 100 10.34 18.24 -21.39
C LYS A 100 9.67 18.72 -22.68
N PRO A 101 10.04 19.88 -23.25
CA PRO A 101 9.38 20.40 -24.46
C PRO A 101 9.39 19.36 -25.60
N PRO A 102 8.25 19.11 -26.28
CA PRO A 102 6.97 19.83 -26.22
C PRO A 102 5.93 19.31 -25.19
N GLY A 103 6.30 18.45 -24.24
CA GLY A 103 5.37 17.90 -23.24
C GLY A 103 6.05 17.40 -21.97
N PHE A 104 5.89 16.11 -21.66
CA PHE A 104 6.43 15.46 -20.47
C PHE A 104 7.21 14.20 -20.84
N GLU A 105 8.37 14.01 -20.21
CA GLU A 105 9.09 12.75 -20.21
C GLU A 105 8.63 11.92 -19.01
N ILE A 106 8.01 10.78 -19.31
CA ILE A 106 7.55 9.81 -18.33
C ILE A 106 8.54 8.65 -18.37
N VAL A 107 9.21 8.40 -17.25
CA VAL A 107 10.09 7.24 -17.06
C VAL A 107 9.41 6.29 -16.10
N VAL A 108 9.21 5.05 -16.53
CA VAL A 108 8.65 3.98 -15.71
C VAL A 108 9.69 2.90 -15.53
N ARG A 109 9.93 2.56 -14.27
CA ARG A 109 10.88 1.55 -13.83
C ARG A 109 10.12 0.44 -13.13
N ARG A 110 10.19 -0.78 -13.68
CA ARG A 110 9.70 -2.01 -13.04
C ARG A 110 10.85 -2.72 -12.35
N ALA A 111 10.64 -3.05 -11.09
CA ALA A 111 11.64 -3.62 -10.22
C ALA A 111 11.11 -4.86 -9.51
N LYS A 112 11.60 -6.03 -9.91
CA LYS A 112 11.25 -7.31 -9.28
C LYS A 112 12.19 -7.62 -8.12
N LYS A 113 11.67 -8.23 -7.07
CA LYS A 113 12.47 -8.72 -5.93
C LYS A 113 13.63 -9.61 -6.41
N GLY A 114 14.87 -9.17 -6.19
CA GLY A 114 16.08 -9.89 -6.60
C GLY A 114 16.25 -10.06 -8.13
N GLY A 115 15.47 -9.33 -8.93
CA GLY A 115 15.47 -9.41 -10.39
C GLY A 115 16.17 -8.24 -11.07
N ALA A 116 16.24 -8.30 -12.40
CA ALA A 116 16.67 -7.16 -13.20
C ALA A 116 15.63 -6.03 -13.13
N VAL A 117 16.13 -4.80 -13.24
CA VAL A 117 15.29 -3.61 -13.38
C VAL A 117 15.01 -3.39 -14.85
N HIS A 118 13.74 -3.17 -15.18
CA HIS A 118 13.32 -2.82 -16.53
C HIS A 118 12.86 -1.37 -16.56
N ASP A 119 13.51 -0.56 -17.39
CA ASP A 119 13.18 0.85 -17.57
C ASP A 119 12.56 1.05 -18.95
N ALA A 120 11.52 1.87 -19.03
CA ALA A 120 10.98 2.41 -20.27
C ALA A 120 10.69 3.90 -20.11
N SER A 121 10.92 4.67 -21.16
CA SER A 121 10.60 6.09 -21.19
C SER A 121 9.73 6.43 -22.40
N ALA A 122 8.85 7.40 -22.23
CA ALA A 122 8.01 7.94 -23.29
C ALA A 122 7.93 9.46 -23.15
N ILE A 123 7.99 10.16 -24.28
CA ILE A 123 7.69 11.59 -24.34
C ILE A 123 6.24 11.73 -24.78
N VAL A 124 5.43 12.37 -23.95
CA VAL A 124 3.99 12.52 -24.16
C VAL A 124 3.65 14.00 -24.25
N ALA A 125 2.88 14.39 -25.26
CA ALA A 125 2.41 15.76 -25.41
C ALA A 125 1.47 16.14 -24.23
N ALA A 126 1.47 17.41 -23.84
CA ALA A 126 0.71 17.88 -22.67
C ALA A 126 -0.81 17.64 -22.79
N ASP A 127 -1.35 17.63 -24.00
CA ASP A 127 -2.75 17.33 -24.31
C ASP A 127 -3.07 15.82 -24.37
N LYS A 128 -2.04 14.96 -24.40
CA LYS A 128 -2.17 13.51 -24.60
C LYS A 128 -1.58 12.69 -23.46
N ILE A 129 -1.54 13.22 -22.24
CA ILE A 129 -0.97 12.55 -21.05
C ILE A 129 -1.54 11.14 -20.83
N ASP A 130 -2.78 10.88 -21.24
CA ASP A 130 -3.42 9.57 -21.12
C ASP A 130 -2.88 8.51 -22.12
N GLN A 131 -2.08 8.91 -23.11
CA GLN A 131 -1.52 8.04 -24.16
C GLN A 131 -0.16 7.45 -23.76
N VAL A 132 -0.14 6.69 -22.66
CA VAL A 132 1.05 5.97 -22.17
C VAL A 132 1.28 4.61 -22.87
N GLY A 133 0.63 4.36 -24.01
CA GLY A 133 0.66 3.06 -24.70
C GLY A 133 2.05 2.59 -25.14
N ALA A 134 2.99 3.53 -25.36
CA ALA A 134 4.39 3.21 -25.65
C ALA A 134 5.09 2.43 -24.52
N LEU A 135 4.58 2.53 -23.28
CA LEU A 135 5.08 1.81 -22.11
C LEU A 135 4.46 0.40 -21.98
N GLY A 136 3.54 0.01 -22.88
CA GLY A 136 2.85 -1.28 -22.85
C GLY A 136 3.76 -2.51 -22.78
N PRO A 137 4.87 -2.59 -23.56
CA PRO A 137 5.79 -3.72 -23.50
C PRO A 137 6.37 -3.95 -22.10
N LEU A 138 6.52 -2.89 -21.30
CA LEU A 138 7.00 -2.99 -19.93
C LEU A 138 6.03 -3.80 -19.05
N PHE A 139 4.73 -3.78 -19.36
CA PHE A 139 3.66 -4.49 -18.64
C PHE A 139 3.26 -5.83 -19.27
N GLY A 140 4.03 -6.33 -20.24
CA GLY A 140 3.69 -7.53 -20.99
C GLY A 140 2.47 -7.37 -21.93
N VAL A 141 1.97 -6.14 -22.07
CA VAL A 141 0.93 -5.80 -23.04
C VAL A 141 1.62 -5.76 -24.39
N ARG A 142 1.25 -6.66 -25.30
CA ARG A 142 1.73 -6.58 -26.68
C ARG A 142 1.40 -5.18 -27.17
N SER A 143 2.44 -4.41 -27.52
CA SER A 143 2.24 -3.13 -28.17
C SER A 143 1.36 -3.42 -29.37
N ILE A 144 0.16 -2.84 -29.36
CA ILE A 144 -0.63 -2.77 -30.59
C ILE A 144 0.25 -1.86 -31.44
N THR A 145 1.06 -2.46 -32.31
CA THR A 145 1.81 -1.73 -33.32
C THR A 145 0.73 -0.93 -34.02
N VAL A 146 0.66 0.36 -33.73
CA VAL A 146 -0.09 1.29 -34.56
C VAL A 146 0.64 1.20 -35.87
N GLU A 147 0.10 0.36 -36.76
CA GLU A 147 0.59 0.17 -38.10
C GLU A 147 0.83 1.57 -38.64
N PRO A 148 2.06 1.89 -39.10
CA PRO A 148 2.37 3.23 -39.58
C PRO A 148 1.26 3.63 -40.55
N PRO A 149 0.73 4.86 -40.44
CA PRO A 149 -0.40 5.28 -41.26
C PRO A 149 -0.12 4.86 -42.70
N PRO A 150 -1.06 4.16 -43.37
CA PRO A 150 -0.80 3.59 -44.68
C PRO A 150 -0.21 4.71 -45.54
N LYS A 151 0.95 4.42 -46.17
CA LYS A 151 1.59 5.34 -47.12
C LYS A 151 0.48 5.93 -47.98
N PRO A 152 0.43 7.27 -48.16
CA PRO A 152 -0.61 7.90 -48.97
C PRO A 152 -0.65 7.14 -50.30
N ILE A 153 -1.74 6.42 -50.52
CA ILE A 153 -2.00 5.79 -51.80
C ILE A 153 -2.10 6.97 -52.76
N ASP A 154 -1.22 7.02 -53.75
CA ASP A 154 -1.32 7.96 -54.87
C ASP A 154 -2.66 7.72 -55.56
N THR A 155 -3.70 8.40 -55.08
CA THR A 155 -5.01 8.46 -55.70
C THR A 155 -4.87 9.31 -56.94
N LYS A 156 -4.54 8.63 -58.04
CA LYS A 156 -4.78 9.11 -59.40
C LYS A 156 -6.18 9.73 -59.45
N PRO A 157 -6.34 10.97 -59.95
CA PRO A 157 -7.60 11.69 -59.88
C PRO A 157 -8.70 10.91 -60.58
N ILE A 158 -9.66 10.41 -59.79
CA ILE A 158 -10.94 9.93 -60.28
C ILE A 158 -11.75 11.18 -60.63
N GLY A 159 -12.24 11.22 -61.88
CA GLY A 159 -12.98 12.33 -62.43
C GLY A 159 -14.23 12.71 -61.63
N PRO A 160 -14.76 13.93 -61.88
CA PRO A 160 -15.81 14.53 -61.08
C PRO A 160 -17.09 13.69 -61.08
N GLN A 161 -17.50 13.20 -59.91
CA GLN A 161 -18.87 12.77 -59.67
C GLN A 161 -19.78 13.99 -59.48
N PRO A 162 -21.03 13.95 -60.00
CA PRO A 162 -21.97 15.04 -59.87
C PRO A 162 -22.41 15.26 -58.40
N PRO A 163 -22.83 16.49 -58.04
CA PRO A 163 -23.11 16.86 -56.66
C PRO A 163 -24.41 16.20 -56.18
N ILE A 164 -24.35 15.55 -55.03
CA ILE A 164 -25.54 15.09 -54.30
C ILE A 164 -25.99 16.27 -53.42
N GLU A 165 -27.20 16.75 -53.66
CA GLU A 165 -27.85 17.81 -52.88
C GLU A 165 -28.11 17.35 -51.43
N PRO A 166 -27.65 18.11 -50.42
CA PRO A 166 -28.03 17.86 -49.03
C PRO A 166 -29.42 18.45 -48.74
N LYS A 167 -30.34 17.60 -48.26
CA LYS A 167 -31.59 18.06 -47.65
C LYS A 167 -31.31 18.80 -46.33
N PRO A 168 -31.91 19.98 -46.10
CA PRO A 168 -31.82 20.68 -44.82
C PRO A 168 -32.58 19.90 -43.72
N VAL A 169 -31.94 19.68 -42.59
CA VAL A 169 -32.59 19.22 -41.36
C VAL A 169 -32.57 20.39 -40.38
N ASP A 170 -33.75 20.93 -40.08
CA ASP A 170 -33.94 22.00 -39.10
C ASP A 170 -33.62 21.51 -37.67
N PRO A 171 -32.70 22.14 -36.93
CA PRO A 171 -32.56 21.92 -35.51
C PRO A 171 -33.52 22.84 -34.73
N LYS A 172 -34.48 22.23 -34.02
CA LYS A 172 -35.28 22.93 -33.01
C LYS A 172 -34.38 23.41 -31.86
N PRO A 173 -34.50 24.68 -31.40
CA PRO A 173 -33.80 25.14 -30.21
C PRO A 173 -34.45 24.53 -28.96
N ILE A 174 -33.64 23.94 -28.08
CA ILE A 174 -34.05 23.56 -26.73
C ILE A 174 -33.61 24.69 -25.80
N ASP A 175 -34.58 25.47 -25.31
CA ASP A 175 -34.38 26.47 -24.26
C ASP A 175 -34.14 25.77 -22.91
N THR A 176 -32.89 25.64 -22.51
CA THR A 176 -32.54 25.33 -21.11
C THR A 176 -32.33 26.63 -20.34
N LYS A 177 -33.35 26.98 -19.57
CA LYS A 177 -33.36 28.08 -18.59
C LYS A 177 -32.30 27.83 -17.49
N PRO A 178 -31.36 28.76 -17.23
CA PRO A 178 -30.41 28.62 -16.13
C PRO A 178 -31.14 28.69 -14.77
N ILE A 179 -30.89 27.71 -13.91
CA ILE A 179 -31.28 27.75 -12.50
C ILE A 179 -30.10 28.38 -11.75
N GLU A 180 -30.32 29.56 -11.18
CA GLU A 180 -29.38 30.23 -10.28
C GLU A 180 -29.29 29.48 -8.95
N PRO A 181 -28.10 29.02 -8.52
CA PRO A 181 -27.92 28.53 -7.16
C PRO A 181 -27.75 29.72 -6.20
N LYS A 182 -28.57 29.75 -5.15
CA LYS A 182 -28.42 30.68 -4.02
C LYS A 182 -27.07 30.44 -3.31
N PRO A 183 -26.37 31.50 -2.87
CA PRO A 183 -25.19 31.37 -2.01
C PRO A 183 -25.61 30.85 -0.64
N VAL A 184 -24.93 29.81 -0.15
CA VAL A 184 -25.01 29.38 1.23
C VAL A 184 -23.85 30.04 1.98
N ASP A 185 -24.18 30.98 2.86
CA ASP A 185 -23.24 31.61 3.78
C ASP A 185 -22.76 30.59 4.82
N THR A 186 -21.61 29.99 4.58
CA THR A 186 -20.84 29.30 5.63
C THR A 186 -19.92 30.30 6.31
N LYS A 187 -20.37 30.77 7.48
CA LYS A 187 -19.58 31.52 8.46
C LYS A 187 -18.35 30.69 8.90
N PRO A 188 -17.11 31.19 8.77
CA PRO A 188 -15.93 30.51 9.31
C PRO A 188 -15.99 30.47 10.84
N ALA A 189 -15.71 29.29 11.42
CA ALA A 189 -15.44 29.15 12.83
C ALA A 189 -13.97 29.53 13.12
N ASP A 190 -13.77 30.27 14.21
CA ASP A 190 -12.48 30.81 14.64
C ASP A 190 -11.41 29.71 14.88
N PRO A 191 -10.13 29.97 14.58
CA PRO A 191 -9.04 29.08 14.96
C PRO A 191 -8.74 29.19 16.46
N VAL A 192 -8.61 28.03 17.12
CA VAL A 192 -8.01 27.89 18.45
C VAL A 192 -6.51 28.17 18.36
N PRO A 193 -5.94 29.15 19.11
CA PRO A 193 -4.51 29.35 19.17
C PRO A 193 -3.90 28.55 20.33
N GLY A 194 -2.83 27.80 20.05
CA GLY A 194 -1.87 27.41 21.10
C GLY A 194 -1.26 26.04 20.96
N ILE A 195 -0.17 25.92 20.19
CA ILE A 195 0.89 24.95 20.51
C ILE A 195 2.21 25.72 20.44
N GLY A 196 2.89 25.74 21.58
CA GLY A 196 4.05 26.58 21.86
C GLY A 196 5.29 26.27 21.03
N GLN A 197 6.13 27.29 20.93
CA GLN A 197 7.51 27.20 20.47
C GLN A 197 8.30 26.17 21.27
N PRO A 198 9.16 25.36 20.62
CA PRO A 198 10.29 24.73 21.29
C PRO A 198 11.48 25.70 21.31
N ASP A 199 12.06 25.89 22.50
CA ASP A 199 13.30 26.63 22.75
C ASP A 199 14.51 26.06 21.98
N PRO A 200 15.56 26.88 21.75
CA PRO A 200 16.69 26.50 20.93
C PRO A 200 17.77 25.71 21.71
N MET A 201 18.24 24.63 21.06
CA MET A 201 19.58 24.03 21.12
C MET A 201 20.36 24.14 22.45
N THR A 202 20.23 23.09 23.26
CA THR A 202 21.23 22.76 24.28
C THR A 202 22.29 21.81 23.70
N LYS A 203 23.54 22.24 23.84
CA LYS A 203 24.84 21.58 23.59
C LYS A 203 24.85 20.04 23.75
N PRO A 204 25.53 19.28 22.87
CA PRO A 204 25.75 17.84 23.07
C PRO A 204 26.65 17.60 24.29
N ALA A 205 26.11 16.98 25.33
CA ALA A 205 26.89 16.44 26.44
C ALA A 205 27.38 15.03 26.08
N GLU A 206 28.64 14.75 26.41
CA GLU A 206 29.30 13.46 26.20
C GLU A 206 28.56 12.30 26.91
N PRO A 207 28.58 11.09 26.32
CA PRO A 207 27.83 9.95 26.85
C PRO A 207 28.51 9.38 28.09
N MET A 208 28.02 9.75 29.28
CA MET A 208 28.24 8.96 30.48
C MET A 208 27.58 7.58 30.30
N ARG A 209 28.40 6.52 30.24
CA ARG A 209 27.97 5.13 30.36
C ARG A 209 27.27 4.96 31.72
N SER A 210 25.94 4.96 31.69
CA SER A 210 25.11 4.66 32.84
C SER A 210 24.90 3.14 32.93
N ASP A 211 25.50 2.50 33.93
CA ASP A 211 25.30 1.09 34.30
C ASP A 211 23.90 0.79 34.89
N LYS A 212 22.88 1.57 34.52
CA LYS A 212 21.48 1.27 34.88
C LYS A 212 20.82 0.39 33.82
N GLN A 213 21.17 -0.90 33.78
CA GLN A 213 20.26 -1.94 33.26
C GLN A 213 19.37 -2.50 34.40
N PRO A 214 18.17 -3.09 34.16
CA PRO A 214 17.27 -3.04 33.00
C PRO A 214 15.80 -2.93 33.49
N LYS A 215 15.38 -1.77 34.02
CA LYS A 215 13.94 -1.57 34.34
C LYS A 215 13.10 -1.19 33.12
N ASP A 216 13.71 -0.60 32.09
CA ASP A 216 12.97 -0.06 30.94
C ASP A 216 12.46 -1.10 29.95
N ARG A 217 13.14 -2.24 29.81
CA ARG A 217 12.70 -3.29 28.86
C ARG A 217 11.34 -3.90 29.22
N ARG A 218 10.98 -3.94 30.50
CA ARG A 218 9.66 -4.45 30.94
C ARG A 218 8.54 -3.46 30.58
N ARG A 219 8.81 -2.16 30.66
CA ARG A 219 7.85 -1.12 30.26
C ARG A 219 7.57 -1.18 28.76
N LEU A 220 8.61 -1.37 27.95
CA LEU A 220 8.46 -1.48 26.50
C LEU A 220 7.58 -2.68 26.08
N GLN A 221 7.76 -3.85 26.71
CA GLN A 221 6.94 -5.03 26.41
C GLN A 221 5.46 -4.86 26.80
N ILE A 222 5.21 -4.26 27.97
CA ILE A 222 3.85 -3.97 28.42
C ILE A 222 3.20 -2.91 27.52
N ALA A 223 3.95 -1.88 27.13
CA ALA A 223 3.48 -0.87 26.18
C ALA A 223 3.15 -1.49 24.81
N GLY A 224 3.97 -2.42 24.32
CA GLY A 224 3.70 -3.13 23.06
C GLY A 224 2.44 -4.00 23.10
N MET A 225 2.18 -4.71 24.20
CA MET A 225 0.93 -5.46 24.38
C MET A 225 -0.29 -4.54 24.49
N ALA A 226 -0.19 -3.45 25.26
CA ALA A 226 -1.26 -2.48 25.41
C ALA A 226 -1.57 -1.77 24.08
N GLY A 227 -0.52 -1.39 23.33
CA GLY A 227 -0.64 -0.79 22.00
C GLY A 227 -1.27 -1.75 20.99
N GLY A 228 -0.81 -3.01 20.94
CA GLY A 228 -1.40 -4.03 20.06
C GLY A 228 -2.86 -4.30 20.38
N GLY A 229 -3.21 -4.43 21.67
CA GLY A 229 -4.61 -4.58 22.10
C GLY A 229 -5.48 -3.36 21.77
N GLY A 230 -4.94 -2.15 21.93
CA GLY A 230 -5.63 -0.91 21.55
C GLY A 230 -5.93 -0.83 20.05
N MET A 231 -5.00 -1.26 19.19
CA MET A 231 -5.22 -1.32 17.74
C MET A 231 -6.30 -2.34 17.36
N VAL A 232 -6.29 -3.53 17.97
CA VAL A 232 -7.36 -4.53 17.75
C VAL A 232 -8.71 -3.97 18.20
N PHE A 233 -8.78 -3.30 19.35
CA PHE A 233 -10.03 -2.67 19.79
C PHE A 233 -10.53 -1.60 18.82
N LEU A 234 -9.64 -0.73 18.34
CA LEU A 234 -9.98 0.29 17.34
C LEU A 234 -10.48 -0.33 16.03
N SER A 235 -9.90 -1.46 15.58
CA SER A 235 -10.38 -2.15 14.38
C SER A 235 -11.82 -2.64 14.50
N VAL A 236 -12.22 -3.15 15.66
CA VAL A 236 -13.61 -3.58 15.91
C VAL A 236 -14.57 -2.40 15.86
N ILE A 237 -14.18 -1.24 16.40
CA ILE A 237 -14.97 0.00 16.31
C ILE A 237 -15.11 0.44 14.84
N LEU A 238 -14.03 0.38 14.06
CA LEU A 238 -14.06 0.75 12.64
C LEU A 238 -14.96 -0.18 11.82
N TRP A 239 -14.92 -1.49 12.04
CA TRP A 239 -15.85 -2.43 11.40
C TRP A 239 -17.30 -2.20 11.83
N ALA A 240 -17.56 -1.92 13.11
CA ALA A 240 -18.90 -1.56 13.58
C ALA A 240 -19.40 -0.28 12.89
N SER A 241 -18.54 0.72 12.74
CA SER A 241 -18.87 1.95 11.99
C SER A 241 -19.13 1.66 10.51
N ALA A 242 -18.37 0.76 9.89
CA ALA A 242 -18.57 0.36 8.50
C ALA A 242 -19.93 -0.32 8.31
N SER A 243 -20.34 -1.19 9.25
CA SER A 243 -21.67 -1.82 9.22
C SER A 243 -22.82 -0.81 9.34
N GLY A 244 -22.60 0.30 10.08
CA GLY A 244 -23.55 1.40 10.16
C GLY A 244 -23.75 2.13 8.82
N VAL A 245 -22.73 2.15 7.95
CA VAL A 245 -22.84 2.72 6.60
C VAL A 245 -23.69 1.83 5.69
N GLN A 246 -23.59 0.50 5.81
CA GLN A 246 -24.47 -0.41 5.08
C GLN A 246 -25.93 -0.21 5.45
N GLY A 247 -26.26 0.00 6.73
CA GLY A 247 -27.62 0.36 7.14
C GLY A 247 -28.14 1.64 6.47
N GLN A 248 -27.28 2.66 6.31
CA GLN A 248 -27.64 3.89 5.59
C GLN A 248 -27.87 3.68 4.08
N ILE A 249 -27.18 2.70 3.48
CA ILE A 249 -27.38 2.33 2.08
C ILE A 249 -28.70 1.56 1.93
N ASP A 250 -29.00 0.66 2.85
CA ASP A 250 -30.24 -0.14 2.84
C ASP A 250 -31.49 0.71 3.12
N ASP A 251 -31.37 1.72 3.99
CA ASP A 251 -32.44 2.67 4.31
C ASP A 251 -32.59 3.79 3.26
N ALA A 252 -31.66 3.91 2.31
CA ALA A 252 -31.71 4.97 1.31
C ALA A 252 -32.86 4.71 0.32
N PRO A 253 -33.74 5.71 0.06
CA PRO A 253 -34.77 5.57 -0.95
C PRO A 253 -34.15 5.37 -2.33
N ALA A 254 -34.83 4.58 -3.18
CA ALA A 254 -34.37 4.31 -4.55
C ALA A 254 -33.99 5.62 -5.28
N PRO A 255 -32.80 5.68 -5.92
CA PRO A 255 -32.23 6.92 -6.43
C PRO A 255 -33.14 7.52 -7.51
N ARG A 256 -33.56 8.77 -7.33
CA ARG A 256 -34.43 9.48 -8.28
C ARG A 256 -33.64 10.47 -9.13
N ASN A 257 -32.48 10.91 -8.65
CA ASN A 257 -31.61 11.84 -9.33
C ASN A 257 -30.16 11.31 -9.40
N ARG A 258 -29.37 11.80 -10.36
CA ARG A 258 -27.93 11.54 -10.46
C ARG A 258 -27.18 11.91 -9.18
N GLN A 259 -27.65 12.92 -8.47
CA GLN A 259 -27.04 13.32 -7.20
C GLN A 259 -27.17 12.24 -6.12
N ASP A 260 -28.28 11.51 -6.11
CA ASP A 260 -28.50 10.41 -5.15
C ASP A 260 -27.53 9.26 -5.44
N VAL A 261 -27.26 8.98 -6.72
CA VAL A 261 -26.28 7.98 -7.15
C VAL A 261 -24.87 8.38 -6.73
N LEU A 262 -24.50 9.66 -6.87
CA LEU A 262 -23.19 10.15 -6.41
C LEU A 262 -23.06 10.07 -4.88
N ASN A 263 -24.15 10.31 -4.15
CA ASN A 263 -24.16 10.20 -2.69
C ASN A 263 -24.01 8.74 -2.23
N LEU A 264 -24.70 7.80 -2.89
CA LEU A 264 -24.55 6.36 -2.64
C LEU A 264 -23.13 5.88 -2.92
N ALA A 265 -22.52 6.35 -4.02
CA ALA A 265 -21.13 6.01 -4.35
C ALA A 265 -20.12 6.55 -3.31
N ASP A 266 -20.37 7.74 -2.73
CA ASP A 266 -19.54 8.27 -1.64
C ASP A 266 -19.69 7.43 -0.36
N LEU A 267 -20.91 7.00 -0.02
CA LEU A 267 -21.16 6.12 1.12
C LEU A 267 -20.47 4.75 0.97
N GLU A 268 -20.54 4.14 -0.21
CA GLU A 268 -19.84 2.89 -0.52
C GLU A 268 -18.33 3.06 -0.34
N LYS A 269 -17.74 4.12 -0.92
CA LYS A 269 -16.32 4.42 -0.80
C LYS A 269 -15.87 4.65 0.66
N ARG A 270 -16.70 5.30 1.48
CA ARG A 270 -16.43 5.47 2.91
C ARG A 270 -16.50 4.15 3.67
N GLY A 271 -17.48 3.30 3.36
CA GLY A 271 -17.60 1.95 3.92
C GLY A 271 -16.36 1.10 3.65
N ASP A 272 -15.92 1.08 2.39
CA ASP A 272 -14.70 0.36 1.97
C ASP A 272 -13.44 0.88 2.67
N SER A 273 -13.31 2.20 2.78
CA SER A 273 -12.18 2.83 3.48
C SER A 273 -12.14 2.44 4.96
N LEU A 274 -13.28 2.50 5.66
CA LEU A 274 -13.37 2.11 7.07
C LEU A 274 -13.07 0.62 7.27
N ALA A 275 -13.56 -0.26 6.38
CA ALA A 275 -13.27 -1.68 6.42
C ALA A 275 -11.78 -1.98 6.20
N ASN A 276 -11.14 -1.30 5.24
CA ASN A 276 -9.71 -1.43 4.97
C ASN A 276 -8.85 -0.95 6.14
N TRP A 277 -9.19 0.19 6.74
CA TRP A 277 -8.52 0.66 7.96
C TRP A 277 -8.73 -0.30 9.13
N GLY A 278 -9.94 -0.85 9.29
CA GLY A 278 -10.21 -1.91 10.26
C GLY A 278 -9.28 -3.11 10.10
N ASN A 279 -9.16 -3.63 8.88
CA ASN A 279 -8.25 -4.75 8.57
C ASN A 279 -6.79 -4.41 8.90
N PHE A 280 -6.33 -3.21 8.52
CA PHE A 280 -4.96 -2.75 8.81
C PHE A 280 -4.68 -2.73 10.32
N PHE A 281 -5.54 -2.10 11.11
CA PHE A 281 -5.37 -2.02 12.57
C PHE A 281 -5.50 -3.39 13.23
N PHE A 282 -6.37 -4.27 12.74
CA PHE A 282 -6.52 -5.61 13.27
C PHE A 282 -5.25 -6.44 13.08
N VAL A 283 -4.74 -6.51 11.84
CA VAL A 283 -3.52 -7.28 11.52
C VAL A 283 -2.30 -6.66 12.20
N GLY A 284 -2.16 -5.33 12.13
CA GLY A 284 -1.07 -4.61 12.80
C GLY A 284 -1.09 -4.82 14.32
N GLY A 285 -2.27 -4.76 14.93
CA GLY A 285 -2.47 -5.01 16.37
C GLY A 285 -2.11 -6.45 16.78
N LEU A 286 -2.52 -7.45 15.99
CA LEU A 286 -2.16 -8.85 16.23
C LEU A 286 -0.66 -9.13 16.10
N VAL A 287 0.00 -8.56 15.09
CA VAL A 287 1.45 -8.73 14.90
C VAL A 287 2.21 -8.07 16.05
N LEU A 288 1.90 -6.80 16.35
CA LEU A 288 2.57 -6.04 17.42
C LEU A 288 2.33 -6.69 18.79
N GLY A 289 1.08 -7.07 19.08
CA GLY A 289 0.69 -7.75 20.30
C GLY A 289 1.31 -9.14 20.42
N GLY A 290 1.35 -9.91 19.33
CA GLY A 290 1.93 -11.25 19.26
C GLY A 290 3.44 -11.25 19.49
N VAL A 291 4.17 -10.36 18.80
CA VAL A 291 5.63 -10.20 18.96
C VAL A 291 5.97 -9.76 20.39
N SER A 292 5.23 -8.78 20.93
CA SER A 292 5.43 -8.30 22.31
C SER A 292 5.16 -9.40 23.34
N THR A 293 4.10 -10.18 23.14
CA THR A 293 3.74 -11.33 23.98
C THR A 293 4.81 -12.42 23.90
N TYR A 294 5.28 -12.75 22.69
CA TYR A 294 6.35 -13.73 22.50
C TYR A 294 7.61 -13.37 23.27
N PHE A 295 8.10 -12.12 23.13
CA PHE A 295 9.30 -11.67 23.85
C PHE A 295 9.09 -11.61 25.36
N TYR A 296 7.89 -11.31 25.83
CA TYR A 296 7.56 -11.36 27.25
C TYR A 296 7.62 -12.78 27.82
N VAL A 297 7.02 -13.75 27.12
CA VAL A 297 7.04 -15.17 27.53
C VAL A 297 8.46 -15.72 27.46
N ARG A 298 9.20 -15.44 26.39
CA ARG A 298 10.60 -15.87 26.22
C ARG A 298 11.49 -15.32 27.35
N ASN A 299 11.36 -14.04 27.69
CA ASN A 299 12.13 -13.44 28.80
C ASN A 299 11.74 -14.02 30.16
N LYS A 300 10.46 -14.35 30.39
CA LYS A 300 10.04 -15.05 31.61
C LYS A 300 10.68 -16.43 31.70
N ARG A 301 10.68 -17.21 30.62
CA ARG A 301 11.30 -18.55 30.58
C ARG A 301 12.82 -18.48 30.85
N ALA A 302 13.51 -17.53 30.23
CA ALA A 302 14.95 -17.33 30.48
C ALA A 302 15.24 -16.99 31.96
N ARG A 303 14.38 -16.20 32.62
CA ARG A 303 14.52 -15.87 34.05
C ARG A 303 14.14 -17.01 34.97
N SER A 304 13.18 -17.86 34.61
CA SER A 304 12.86 -19.04 35.40
C SER A 304 13.95 -20.09 35.31
N SER A 305 14.62 -20.23 34.15
CA SER A 305 15.78 -21.11 34.00
C SER A 305 17.02 -20.56 34.73
N ALA A 306 17.22 -19.23 34.76
CA ALA A 306 18.28 -18.62 35.56
C ALA A 306 18.03 -18.64 37.08
N LYS A 307 16.83 -19.05 37.51
CA LYS A 307 16.51 -19.41 38.90
C LYS A 307 16.64 -20.91 39.16
N GLU A 308 17.36 -21.65 38.30
CA GLU A 308 17.98 -22.89 38.76
C GLU A 308 18.79 -22.57 40.01
N LYS A 309 18.49 -23.30 41.08
CA LYS A 309 19.13 -23.19 42.38
C LYS A 309 20.64 -23.27 42.17
N THR A 310 21.32 -22.13 42.18
CA THR A 310 22.79 -22.09 42.15
C THR A 310 23.28 -22.68 43.45
N ALA A 311 23.54 -23.99 43.41
CA ALA A 311 24.41 -24.66 44.34
C ALA A 311 25.82 -24.16 44.06
N TRP A 312 26.45 -23.47 45.02
CA TRP A 312 27.87 -23.19 44.94
C TRP A 312 28.63 -24.11 45.91
N PHE A 313 29.81 -24.52 45.46
CA PHE A 313 30.76 -25.27 46.27
C PHE A 313 31.80 -24.30 46.78
N ALA A 314 31.98 -24.23 48.09
CA ALA A 314 33.05 -23.45 48.70
C ALA A 314 34.01 -24.40 49.43
N PRO A 315 35.32 -24.41 49.10
CA PRO A 315 36.30 -25.13 49.90
C PRO A 315 36.39 -24.50 51.29
N THR A 316 36.39 -25.33 52.33
CA THR A 316 36.52 -24.88 53.72
C THR A 316 37.67 -25.61 54.41
N LEU A 317 38.53 -24.85 55.05
CA LEU A 317 39.65 -25.37 55.84
C LEU A 317 39.18 -25.56 57.28
N PHE A 318 39.40 -26.76 57.81
CA PHE A 318 39.26 -27.09 59.22
C PHE A 318 40.66 -27.29 59.81
N ASP A 319 40.83 -27.07 61.13
CA ASP A 319 42.14 -27.08 61.79
C ASP A 319 42.93 -28.40 61.65
N HIS A 320 42.29 -29.48 61.18
CA HIS A 320 42.91 -30.78 60.93
C HIS A 320 42.55 -31.40 59.56
N GLY A 321 42.06 -30.64 58.57
CA GLY A 321 41.76 -31.17 57.24
C GLY A 321 41.05 -30.21 56.28
N ALA A 322 40.98 -30.59 55.00
CA ALA A 322 40.22 -29.84 53.98
C ALA A 322 38.85 -30.49 53.73
N GLY A 323 37.79 -29.69 53.65
CA GLY A 323 36.45 -30.13 53.30
C GLY A 323 35.81 -29.23 52.24
N VAL A 324 34.66 -29.65 51.71
CA VAL A 324 33.86 -28.87 50.78
C VAL A 324 32.50 -28.62 51.39
N THR A 325 32.08 -27.36 51.49
CA THR A 325 30.73 -27.00 51.93
C THR A 325 29.81 -26.81 50.74
N PHE A 326 28.60 -27.35 50.89
CA PHE A 326 27.54 -27.29 49.90
C PHE A 326 26.45 -26.39 50.44
N THR A 327 26.20 -25.26 49.81
CA THR A 327 25.12 -24.34 50.22
C THR A 327 24.06 -24.26 49.13
N PHE A 328 22.85 -24.70 49.46
CA PHE A 328 21.68 -24.54 48.61
C PHE A 328 20.92 -23.29 49.06
N GLN A 329 21.14 -22.17 48.38
CA GLN A 329 20.38 -20.96 48.67
C GLN A 329 19.01 -21.03 47.97
N GLY A 330 18.05 -21.68 48.62
CA GLY A 330 16.63 -21.59 48.28
C GLY A 330 15.90 -20.89 49.43
N ALA A 331 15.17 -19.82 49.15
CA ALA A 331 14.27 -19.23 50.13
C ALA A 331 13.20 -20.26 50.56
N PRO A 332 12.76 -20.29 51.84
CA PRO A 332 11.67 -21.16 52.30
C PRO A 332 10.37 -20.89 51.56
#